data_AF-A0AA51PJD3-F1
#
_entry.id   AF-A0AA51PJD3-F1
#
_cell.length_a   1.000
_cell.length_b   1.000
_cell.length_c   1.000
_cell.angle_alpha   90.00
_cell.angle_beta   90.00
_cell.angle_gamma   90.00
#
_symmetry.space_group_name_H-M   'P 1'
#
loop_
_entity.id
_entity.type
_entity.pdbx_description
1 polymer ?
#
loop_
_entity_poly.entity_id
_entity_poly.type
_entity_poly.pdbx_seq_one_letter_code
_entity_poly.pdbx_strand_id
1 'polypeptide(L)' 'VQRIPVTEKGGRIHTSTVSVAILPQATEMELDIPPKDIIIETKRASGAGGQHVNTTDSAVRLIH' A
#
# COMPACT_ATOMS: atom_id res chain seq x y z
N VAL A 1 -4.25 -13.10 21.65
CA VAL A 1 -5.45 -12.50 22.29
C VAL A 1 -6.62 -13.47 22.12
N GLN A 2 -7.45 -13.66 23.15
CA GLN A 2 -8.68 -14.46 23.04
C GLN A 2 -9.91 -13.56 23.14
N ARG A 3 -10.81 -13.64 22.15
CA ARG A 3 -12.05 -12.86 22.10
C ARG A 3 -13.06 -13.47 21.13
N ILE A 4 -14.32 -13.04 21.18
CA ILE A 4 -15.29 -13.27 20.10
C ILE A 4 -14.97 -12.25 18.98
N PRO A 5 -14.59 -12.68 17.76
CA PRO A 5 -14.30 -11.75 16.67
C PRO A 5 -15.56 -11.00 16.22
N VAL A 6 -15.38 -9.77 15.71
CA VAL A 6 -16.48 -8.94 15.18
C VAL A 6 -17.19 -9.60 13.99
N THR A 7 -16.50 -10.51 13.29
CA THR A 7 -17.03 -11.27 12.15
C THR A 7 -17.75 -12.56 12.55
N GLU A 8 -17.76 -12.91 13.84
CA GLU A 8 -18.29 -14.18 14.36
C GLU A 8 -19.74 -14.02 14.83
N LYS A 9 -20.66 -14.84 14.28
CA LYS A 9 -22.10 -14.74 14.60
C LYS A 9 -22.55 -15.64 15.75
N GLY A 10 -21.78 -16.70 16.08
CA GLY A 10 -22.18 -17.75 17.02
C GLY A 10 -21.62 -17.61 18.44
N GLY A 11 -21.00 -16.47 18.77
CA GLY A 11 -20.46 -16.21 20.11
C GLY A 11 -19.26 -17.09 20.50
N ARG A 12 -18.60 -17.74 19.54
CA ARG A 12 -17.42 -18.59 19.80
C ARG A 12 -16.18 -17.74 20.06
N ILE A 13 -15.40 -18.14 21.05
CA ILE A 13 -14.14 -17.48 21.39
C ILE A 13 -13.04 -18.01 20.47
N HIS A 14 -12.35 -17.09 19.79
CA HIS A 14 -11.21 -17.40 18.93
C HIS A 14 -9.91 -16.89 19.57
N THR A 15 -8.82 -17.61 19.32
CA THR A 15 -7.46 -17.16 19.65
C THR A 15 -6.83 -16.54 18.41
N SER A 16 -6.41 -15.28 18.51
CA SER A 16 -5.70 -14.55 17.45
C SER A 16 -4.24 -14.29 17.84
N THR A 17 -3.35 -14.36 16.86
CA THR A 17 -1.93 -13.99 16.96
C THR A 17 -1.63 -12.79 16.07
N VAL A 18 -0.61 -12.01 16.43
CA VAL A 18 -0.10 -10.90 15.63
C VAL A 18 1.41 -10.79 15.88
N SER A 19 2.15 -10.41 14.85
CA SER A 19 3.58 -10.10 14.95
C SER A 19 3.77 -8.60 14.93
N VAL A 20 4.66 -8.10 15.79
CA VAL A 20 5.07 -6.69 15.81
C VAL A 20 6.56 -6.65 15.50
N ALA A 21 6.93 -6.03 14.38
CA ALA A 21 8.32 -5.76 14.04
C ALA A 21 8.68 -4.34 14.49
N ILE A 22 9.84 -4.19 15.13
CA ILE A 22 10.39 -2.89 15.51
C ILE A 22 11.73 -2.77 14.80
N LEU A 23 11.85 -1.76 13.96
CA LEU A 23 13.08 -1.43 13.23
C LEU A 23 13.47 0.00 13.58
N PRO A 24 14.77 0.31 13.71
CA PRO A 24 15.21 1.69 13.84
C PRO A 24 14.79 2.49 12.61
N GLN A 25 14.43 3.75 12.81
CA GLN A 25 14.23 4.67 11.70
C GLN A 25 15.58 4.88 11.02
N ALA A 26 15.68 4.51 9.74
CA ALA A 26 16.85 4.81 8.95
C ALA A 26 16.98 6.33 8.77
N THR A 27 18.19 6.85 8.85
CA THR A 27 18.48 8.24 8.47
C THR A 27 18.19 8.40 6.98
N GLU A 28 17.57 9.52 6.59
CA GLU A 28 17.43 9.87 5.18
C GLU A 28 18.83 9.96 4.55
N MET A 29 19.05 9.17 3.51
CA MET A 29 20.27 9.18 2.72
C MET A 29 19.90 9.78 1.37
N GLU A 30 20.64 10.79 0.92
CA GLU A 30 20.49 11.32 -0.44
C GLU A 30 20.97 10.24 -1.43
N LEU A 31 20.01 9.58 -2.08
CA LEU A 31 20.24 8.68 -3.19
C LEU A 31 20.01 9.45 -4.48
N ASP A 32 21.10 9.78 -5.19
CA ASP A 32 21.02 10.34 -6.54
C ASP A 32 20.72 9.20 -7.52
N ILE A 33 19.47 9.10 -7.97
CA ILE A 33 19.07 8.15 -9.01
C ILE A 33 19.03 8.90 -10.33
N PRO A 34 19.98 8.65 -11.26
CA PRO A 34 20.04 9.41 -12.48
C PRO A 34 18.81 9.10 -13.35
N PRO A 35 18.19 10.09 -14.02
CA PRO A 35 16.92 9.92 -14.75
C PRO A 35 16.96 8.87 -15.87
N LYS A 36 18.15 8.54 -16.36
CA LYS A 36 18.38 7.53 -17.41
C LYS A 36 18.12 6.09 -16.91
N ASP A 37 18.21 5.86 -15.61
CA ASP A 37 18.03 4.55 -14.99
C ASP A 37 16.58 4.38 -14.48
N ILE A 38 15.67 5.28 -14.85
CA ILE A 38 14.26 5.22 -14.46
C ILE A 38 13.39 5.30 -15.71
N ILE A 39 12.53 4.30 -15.88
CA ILE A 39 11.44 4.36 -16.85
C ILE A 39 10.20 4.88 -16.13
N ILE A 40 9.68 6.02 -16.59
CA ILE A 40 8.48 6.65 -16.07
C ILE A 40 7.31 6.31 -16.98
N GLU A 41 6.28 5.68 -16.41
CA GLU A 41 5.03 5.39 -17.10
C GLU A 41 3.85 6.07 -16.41
N THR A 42 3.06 6.81 -17.18
CA THR A 42 1.80 7.41 -16.72
C THR A 42 0.62 6.61 -17.26
N LYS A 43 -0.32 6.26 -16.38
CA LYS A 43 -1.53 5.51 -16.70
C LYS A 43 -2.74 6.08 -15.98
N ARG A 44 -3.92 5.61 -16.39
CA ARG A 44 -5.18 5.88 -15.69
C ARG A 44 -5.25 5.09 -14.39
N ALA A 45 -5.79 5.72 -13.34
CA ALA A 45 -6.05 5.03 -12.08
C ALA A 45 -7.15 3.97 -12.24
N SER A 46 -7.20 2.96 -11.35
CA SER A 46 -8.18 1.87 -11.42
C SER A 46 -9.26 1.92 -10.32
N GLY A 47 -9.41 3.07 -9.66
CA GLY A 47 -10.31 3.26 -8.51
C GLY A 47 -11.66 3.87 -8.86
N ALA A 48 -12.54 3.99 -7.86
CA ALA A 48 -13.81 4.69 -7.99
C ALA A 48 -13.55 6.20 -8.16
N GLY A 49 -13.58 6.70 -9.40
CA GLY A 49 -13.29 8.12 -9.72
C GLY A 49 -14.21 8.74 -10.77
N GLY A 50 -15.34 8.10 -11.09
CA GLY A 50 -16.31 8.63 -12.06
C GLY A 50 -15.69 8.89 -13.44
N GLN A 51 -16.00 10.03 -14.05
CA GLN A 51 -15.46 10.39 -15.37
C GLN A 51 -13.96 10.74 -15.32
N HIS A 52 -13.46 11.22 -14.18
CA HIS A 52 -12.05 11.62 -14.03
C HIS A 52 -11.09 10.44 -14.08
N VAL A 53 -11.51 9.26 -13.60
CA VAL A 53 -10.68 8.05 -13.68
C VAL A 53 -10.41 7.61 -15.14
N ASN A 54 -11.30 7.99 -16.06
CA ASN A 54 -11.23 7.60 -17.47
C ASN A 54 -10.52 8.63 -18.35
N THR A 55 -10.23 9.82 -17.84
CA THR A 55 -9.73 10.95 -18.65
C THR A 55 -8.40 11.47 -18.15
N THR A 56 -8.12 11.35 -16.85
CA THR A 56 -6.87 11.85 -16.26
C THR A 56 -5.88 10.72 -16.04
N ASP A 57 -4.68 10.86 -16.62
CA ASP A 57 -3.55 9.97 -16.37
C ASP A 57 -2.90 10.35 -15.04
N SER A 58 -3.50 9.88 -13.95
CA SER A 58 -3.11 10.25 -12.57
C SER A 58 -2.28 9.19 -11.85
N ALA A 59 -2.05 8.01 -12.44
CA ALA A 59 -1.27 6.95 -11.83
C ALA A 59 0.12 6.88 -12.48
N VAL A 60 1.17 7.04 -11.68
CA VAL A 60 2.56 6.96 -12.13
C VAL A 60 3.18 5.65 -11.67
N ARG A 61 3.86 4.94 -12.58
CA ARG A 61 4.69 3.77 -12.30
C ARG A 61 6.13 4.12 -12.66
N LEU A 62 7.04 3.91 -11.71
CA LEU A 62 8.48 4.01 -11.92
C LEU A 62 9.06 2.61 -11.93
N ILE A 63 9.88 2.31 -12.92
CA ILE A 63 10.67 1.08 -13.01
C ILE A 63 12.13 1.51 -12.99
N HIS A 64 12.89 0.99 -12.05
CA HIS A 64 14.35 1.08 -12.05
C HIS A 64 14.90 -0.16 -12.76
#